data_AF-A0A8S3IIR0-F1
#
_entry.id   AF-A0A8S3IIR0-F1
#
_cell.length_a   1.000
_cell.length_b   1.000
_cell.length_c   1.000
_cell.angle_alpha   90.00
_cell.angle_beta   90.00
_cell.angle_gamma   90.00
#
_symmetry.space_group_name_H-M   'P 1'
#
loop_
_entity.id
_entity.type
_entity.pdbx_description
1 polymer ?
#
loop_
_entity_poly.entity_id
_entity_poly.type
_entity_poly.pdbx_seq_one_letter_code
_entity_poly.pdbx_strand_id
1 'polypeptide(L)'
;MEDINDLIDTQHRFYDADREPGIMMAPVEGYSDKPLVTLEEAVAQIIVSIPAILTKVEQCKKYAADYPANNLSIDELAAIKLYTLEWSPYQDSLYYILNTKLRTEDREALKPWFLYLKLILTGLARLPTNQHRVYRGVT
;
A
#
# COMPACT_ATOMS: atom_id res chain seq x y z
N MET A 1 -11.00 -11.72 22.74
CA MET A 1 -12.17 -11.37 21.90
C MET A 1 -11.67 -10.39 20.85
N GLU A 2 -10.69 -10.82 20.05
CA GLU A 2 -9.89 -9.98 19.15
C GLU A 2 -9.79 -10.63 17.75
N ASP A 3 -10.01 -11.95 17.65
CA ASP A 3 -9.83 -12.71 16.40
C ASP A 3 -10.95 -12.60 15.34
N ILE A 4 -12.19 -12.26 15.72
CA ILE A 4 -13.32 -12.27 14.76
C ILE A 4 -13.31 -11.04 13.84
N ASN A 5 -12.85 -9.89 14.35
CA ASN A 5 -12.82 -8.65 13.57
C ASN A 5 -11.68 -8.65 12.54
N ASP A 6 -10.52 -9.22 12.88
CA ASP A 6 -9.38 -9.36 11.96
C ASP A 6 -9.68 -10.31 10.79
N LEU A 7 -10.48 -11.36 11.04
CA LEU A 7 -10.95 -12.29 10.01
C LEU A 7 -11.94 -11.64 9.03
N ILE A 8 -12.76 -10.70 9.49
CA ILE A 8 -13.70 -9.96 8.62
C ILE A 8 -12.94 -8.94 7.77
N ASP A 9 -11.95 -8.25 8.34
CA ASP A 9 -11.20 -7.21 7.65
C ASP A 9 -10.53 -7.81 6.40
N THR A 10 -9.76 -8.89 6.56
CA THR A 10 -8.99 -9.53 5.47
C THR A 10 -9.81 -10.17 4.33
N GLN A 11 -11.12 -10.37 4.48
CA GLN A 11 -11.94 -10.95 3.40
C GLN A 11 -12.03 -10.01 2.20
N HIS A 12 -12.05 -8.70 2.40
CA HIS A 12 -12.37 -7.74 1.36
C HIS A 12 -11.31 -7.67 0.24
N ARG A 13 -10.04 -7.91 0.55
CA ARG A 13 -8.95 -7.93 -0.45
C ARG A 13 -9.08 -9.05 -1.47
N PHE A 14 -9.67 -10.18 -1.11
CA PHE A 14 -9.87 -11.30 -2.05
C PHE A 14 -10.92 -10.97 -3.13
N TYR A 15 -11.92 -10.15 -2.79
CA TYR A 15 -13.00 -9.76 -3.71
C TYR A 15 -12.68 -8.54 -4.60
N ASP A 16 -11.60 -7.79 -4.31
CA ASP A 16 -11.27 -6.57 -5.05
C ASP A 16 -10.65 -6.83 -6.44
N ALA A 17 -10.25 -8.08 -6.71
CA ALA A 17 -9.65 -8.48 -7.99
C ALA A 17 -10.59 -8.33 -9.19
N ASP A 18 -11.89 -8.51 -8.98
CA ASP A 18 -12.91 -8.53 -10.04
C ASP A 18 -13.12 -7.13 -10.65
N ARG A 19 -12.52 -6.10 -10.03
CA ARG A 19 -12.58 -4.70 -10.47
C ARG A 19 -11.44 -4.32 -11.40
N GLU A 20 -10.55 -5.25 -11.74
CA GLU A 20 -9.47 -4.99 -12.69
C GLU A 20 -10.04 -4.75 -14.11
N PRO A 21 -9.62 -3.68 -14.79
CA PRO A 21 -10.31 -3.21 -15.99
C PRO A 21 -10.11 -4.11 -17.23
N GLY A 22 -9.28 -5.16 -17.15
CA GLY A 22 -9.07 -6.12 -18.24
C GLY A 22 -8.40 -5.55 -19.50
N ILE A 23 -7.99 -4.29 -19.47
CA ILE A 23 -7.33 -3.58 -20.58
C ILE A 23 -5.89 -3.21 -20.20
N MET A 24 -5.00 -3.20 -21.20
CA MET A 24 -3.63 -2.75 -21.01
C MET A 24 -3.63 -1.23 -20.83
N MET A 25 -3.20 -0.82 -19.65
CA MET A 25 -3.17 0.55 -19.21
C MET A 25 -1.79 1.17 -19.49
N ALA A 26 -1.74 2.47 -19.79
CA ALA A 26 -0.46 3.17 -19.94
C ALA A 26 0.39 3.04 -18.66
N PRO A 27 1.72 2.85 -18.77
CA PRO A 27 2.60 2.78 -17.61
C PRO A 27 2.48 4.01 -16.70
N VAL A 28 2.70 3.82 -15.40
CA VAL A 28 2.83 4.93 -14.46
C VAL A 28 4.28 5.42 -14.50
N GLU A 29 4.50 6.61 -15.04
CA GLU A 29 5.83 7.21 -15.20
C GLU A 29 6.08 8.30 -14.14
N GLY A 30 7.37 8.61 -13.88
CA GLY A 30 7.78 9.75 -13.06
C GLY A 30 7.81 9.53 -11.54
N TYR A 31 7.27 8.42 -11.02
CA TYR A 31 7.43 8.06 -9.60
C TYR A 31 8.87 7.61 -9.28
N SER A 32 9.55 6.98 -10.25
CA SER A 32 10.92 6.47 -10.12
C SER A 32 11.94 7.56 -9.78
N ASP A 33 11.69 8.76 -10.29
CA ASP A 33 12.58 9.93 -10.19
C ASP A 33 12.37 10.70 -8.88
N LYS A 34 11.37 10.32 -8.08
CA LYS A 34 11.14 10.93 -6.77
C LYS A 34 12.24 10.51 -5.78
N PRO A 35 12.61 11.39 -4.84
CA PRO A 35 13.52 11.04 -3.76
C PRO A 35 12.89 9.98 -2.86
N LEU A 36 13.75 9.18 -2.21
CA LEU A 36 13.33 8.40 -1.05
C LEU A 36 13.19 9.34 0.13
N VAL A 37 12.06 9.22 0.83
CA VAL A 37 11.65 10.10 1.93
C VAL A 37 11.11 9.25 3.08
N THR A 38 10.87 9.88 4.23
CA THR A 38 10.19 9.22 5.36
C THR A 38 8.74 8.85 5.01
N LEU A 39 8.14 7.91 5.76
CA LEU A 39 6.76 7.52 5.49
C LEU A 39 5.78 8.69 5.69
N GLU A 40 6.02 9.57 6.66
CA GLU A 40 5.23 10.78 6.90
C GLU A 40 5.24 11.74 5.70
N GLU A 41 6.42 12.01 5.16
CA GLU A 41 6.59 12.83 3.95
C GLU A 41 5.95 12.18 2.73
N ALA A 42 6.05 10.84 2.62
CA ALA A 42 5.48 10.08 1.53
C ALA A 42 3.95 10.17 1.46
N VAL A 43 3.28 10.26 2.61
CA VAL A 43 1.82 10.37 2.69
C VAL A 43 1.31 11.82 2.76
N ALA A 44 2.20 12.81 2.86
CA ALA A 44 1.82 14.20 3.11
C ALA A 44 0.85 14.78 2.07
N GLN A 45 0.96 14.39 0.80
CA GLN A 45 0.08 14.88 -0.28
C GLN A 45 -1.24 14.12 -0.40
N ILE A 46 -1.37 12.96 0.26
CA ILE A 46 -2.57 12.11 0.21
C ILE A 46 -3.31 12.08 1.55
N ILE A 47 -2.80 12.77 2.56
CA ILE A 47 -3.31 12.75 3.93
C ILE A 47 -4.80 13.11 4.04
N VAL A 48 -5.24 14.10 3.26
CA VAL A 48 -6.64 14.58 3.28
C VAL A 48 -7.59 13.58 2.62
N SER A 49 -7.08 12.74 1.71
CA SER A 49 -7.89 11.78 0.96
C SER A 49 -8.08 10.45 1.70
N ILE A 50 -7.36 10.21 2.79
CA ILE A 50 -7.31 8.91 3.45
C ILE A 50 -7.55 9.13 4.96
N PRO A 51 -8.76 8.81 5.45
CA PRO A 51 -9.08 8.93 6.87
C PRO A 51 -8.11 8.14 7.76
N ALA A 52 -7.75 8.71 8.90
CA ALA A 52 -6.89 8.11 9.93
C ALA A 52 -5.47 7.71 9.49
N ILE A 53 -5.00 8.11 8.30
CA ILE A 53 -3.70 7.68 7.77
C ILE A 53 -2.52 8.00 8.68
N LEU A 54 -2.48 9.14 9.36
CA LEU A 54 -1.37 9.47 10.27
C LEU A 54 -1.26 8.48 11.43
N THR A 55 -2.39 8.15 12.06
CA THR A 55 -2.42 7.14 13.13
C THR A 55 -1.97 5.78 12.61
N LYS A 56 -2.36 5.42 11.38
CA LYS A 56 -1.93 4.17 10.74
C LYS A 56 -0.44 4.17 10.40
N VAL A 57 0.13 5.32 9.98
CA VAL A 57 1.56 5.50 9.77
C VAL A 57 2.33 5.29 11.07
N GLU A 58 1.92 5.93 12.16
CA GLU A 58 2.55 5.77 13.48
C GLU A 58 2.53 4.30 13.94
N GLN A 59 1.39 3.62 13.79
CA GLN A 59 1.25 2.19 14.11
C GLN A 59 2.21 1.32 13.28
N CYS A 60 2.30 1.58 11.97
CA CYS A 60 3.18 0.83 11.08
C CYS A 60 4.66 1.09 11.36
N LYS A 61 5.04 2.33 11.70
CA LYS A 61 6.42 2.67 12.08
C LYS A 61 6.82 2.04 13.40
N LYS A 62 5.92 2.03 14.39
CA LYS A 62 6.14 1.31 15.64
C LYS A 62 6.37 -0.18 15.38
N TYR A 63 5.49 -0.81 14.59
CA TYR A 63 5.66 -2.21 14.19
C TYR A 63 7.01 -2.46 13.51
N ALA A 64 7.41 -1.61 12.56
CA ALA A 64 8.67 -1.75 11.84
C ALA A 64 9.91 -1.57 12.75
N ALA A 65 9.80 -0.74 13.80
CA ALA A 65 10.84 -0.58 14.80
C ALA A 65 10.93 -1.79 15.75
N ASP A 66 9.79 -2.36 16.14
CA ASP A 66 9.71 -3.54 17.02
C ASP A 66 10.14 -4.83 16.29
N TYR A 67 9.91 -4.91 14.97
CA TYR A 67 10.20 -6.07 14.13
C TYR A 67 11.05 -5.68 12.91
N PRO A 68 12.31 -5.27 13.10
CA PRO A 68 13.16 -4.80 12.00
C PRO A 68 13.45 -5.93 11.01
N ALA A 69 13.53 -5.58 9.72
CA ALA A 69 13.96 -6.47 8.66
C ALA A 69 15.34 -6.05 8.14
N ASN A 70 16.31 -6.97 8.14
CA ASN A 70 17.73 -6.66 7.85
C ASN A 70 17.99 -5.90 6.53
N ASN A 71 17.11 -6.03 5.54
CA ASN A 71 17.27 -5.44 4.21
C ASN A 71 16.36 -4.24 3.93
N LEU A 72 15.60 -3.78 4.92
CA LEU A 72 14.63 -2.68 4.76
C LEU A 72 14.92 -1.58 5.78
N SER A 73 14.71 -0.33 5.37
CA SER A 73 14.57 0.75 6.35
C SER A 73 13.25 0.61 7.13
N ILE A 74 13.16 1.29 8.28
CA ILE A 74 11.92 1.37 9.06
C ILE A 74 10.78 1.92 8.19
N ASP A 75 11.04 2.97 7.39
CA ASP A 75 10.03 3.58 6.52
C ASP A 75 9.60 2.67 5.37
N GLU A 76 10.52 1.89 4.79
CA GLU A 76 10.19 0.91 3.73
C GLU A 76 9.32 -0.23 4.27
N LEU A 77 9.70 -0.80 5.42
CA LEU A 77 8.94 -1.85 6.07
C LEU A 77 7.56 -1.33 6.53
N ALA A 78 7.52 -0.12 7.11
CA ALA A 78 6.28 0.51 7.52
C ALA A 78 5.37 0.82 6.31
N ALA A 79 5.93 1.24 5.17
CA ALA A 79 5.17 1.48 3.94
C ALA A 79 4.53 0.18 3.42
N ILE A 80 5.28 -0.93 3.40
CA ILE A 80 4.76 -2.26 3.04
C ILE A 80 3.67 -2.69 4.02
N LYS A 81 3.91 -2.53 5.33
CA LYS A 81 2.91 -2.85 6.37
C LYS A 81 1.63 -2.04 6.17
N LEU A 82 1.75 -0.74 5.92
CA LEU A 82 0.62 0.16 5.69
C LEU A 82 -0.20 -0.24 4.45
N TYR A 83 0.45 -0.69 3.38
CA TYR A 83 -0.24 -1.19 2.18
C TYR A 83 -1.01 -2.49 2.42
N THR A 84 -0.58 -3.29 3.40
CA THR A 84 -1.27 -4.53 3.78
C THR A 84 -2.24 -4.36 4.93
N LEU A 85 -2.27 -3.17 5.55
CA LEU A 85 -3.11 -2.89 6.69
C LEU A 85 -4.49 -2.48 6.20
N GLU A 86 -5.49 -3.23 6.62
CA GLU A 86 -6.89 -2.89 6.41
C GLU A 86 -7.39 -2.20 7.68
N TRP A 87 -8.44 -1.40 7.52
CA TRP A 87 -9.14 -0.82 8.64
C TRP A 87 -10.57 -0.48 8.26
N SER A 88 -11.42 -0.44 9.28
CA SER A 88 -12.83 -0.13 9.10
C SER A 88 -13.07 1.39 9.01
N PRO A 89 -13.86 1.85 8.03
CA PRO A 89 -14.44 1.03 6.97
C PRO A 89 -13.41 0.71 5.87
N TYR A 90 -13.48 -0.50 5.28
CA TYR A 90 -12.47 -1.02 4.34
C TYR A 90 -12.14 -0.05 3.19
N GLN A 91 -13.13 0.66 2.67
CA GLN A 91 -12.94 1.64 1.60
C GLN A 91 -12.07 2.85 1.97
N ASP A 92 -11.84 3.07 3.27
CA ASP A 92 -10.96 4.14 3.77
C ASP A 92 -9.51 3.67 3.89
N SER A 93 -9.24 2.37 3.70
CA SER A 93 -7.89 1.83 3.72
C SER A 93 -7.05 2.37 2.57
N LEU A 94 -5.76 2.62 2.87
CA LEU A 94 -4.80 3.07 1.87
C LEU A 94 -4.74 2.10 0.69
N TYR A 95 -4.75 0.80 0.99
CA TYR A 95 -4.78 -0.27 -0.01
C TYR A 95 -5.93 -0.07 -1.02
N TYR A 96 -7.16 0.10 -0.51
CA TYR A 96 -8.34 0.21 -1.33
C TYR A 96 -8.31 1.46 -2.22
N ILE A 97 -7.98 2.60 -1.62
CA ILE A 97 -7.96 3.89 -2.33
C ILE A 97 -6.86 3.89 -3.40
N LEU A 98 -5.64 3.44 -3.05
CA LEU A 98 -4.52 3.38 -3.99
C LEU A 98 -4.83 2.44 -5.16
N ASN A 99 -5.28 1.21 -4.89
CA ASN A 99 -5.58 0.26 -5.96
C ASN A 99 -6.75 0.72 -6.84
N THR A 100 -7.74 1.42 -6.27
CA THR A 100 -8.78 2.07 -7.06
C THR A 100 -8.18 3.11 -8.00
N LYS A 101 -7.27 3.97 -7.53
CA LYS A 101 -6.58 4.98 -8.37
C LYS A 101 -5.70 4.34 -9.44
N LEU A 102 -4.96 3.29 -9.11
CA LEU A 102 -4.13 2.55 -10.06
C LEU A 102 -4.94 1.93 -11.20
N ARG A 103 -6.22 1.62 -10.98
CA ARG A 103 -7.15 1.08 -11.99
C ARG A 103 -7.85 2.15 -12.82
N THR A 104 -7.81 3.43 -12.42
CA THR A 104 -8.38 4.51 -13.24
C THR A 104 -7.50 4.80 -14.45
N GLU A 105 -8.07 5.29 -15.55
CA GLU A 105 -7.28 5.77 -16.71
C GLU A 105 -6.56 7.10 -16.43
N ASP A 106 -7.04 7.86 -15.45
CA ASP A 106 -6.48 9.14 -15.04
C ASP A 106 -5.14 8.95 -14.30
N ARG A 107 -4.04 9.04 -15.06
CA ARG A 107 -2.67 8.97 -14.52
C ARG A 107 -2.30 10.21 -13.70
N GLU A 108 -2.94 11.35 -13.94
CA GLU A 108 -2.67 12.57 -13.19
C GLU A 108 -3.11 12.43 -11.74
N ALA A 109 -4.19 11.68 -11.50
CA ALA A 109 -4.66 11.36 -10.15
C ALA A 109 -3.64 10.57 -9.29
N LEU A 110 -2.62 9.96 -9.91
CA LEU A 110 -1.55 9.26 -9.19
C LEU A 110 -0.38 10.16 -8.78
N LYS A 111 -0.26 11.37 -9.33
CA LYS A 111 0.88 12.27 -9.00
C LYS A 111 1.08 12.51 -7.50
N PRO A 112 0.02 12.72 -6.68
CA PRO A 112 0.16 12.87 -5.22
C PRO A 112 0.74 11.63 -4.54
N TRP A 113 0.62 10.45 -5.17
CA TRP A 113 1.06 9.17 -4.63
C TRP A 113 2.51 8.82 -4.96
N PHE A 114 3.19 9.61 -5.80
CA PHE A 114 4.49 9.21 -6.33
C PHE A 114 5.56 9.01 -5.26
N LEU A 115 5.55 9.81 -4.19
CA LEU A 115 6.48 9.61 -3.06
C LEU A 115 6.20 8.29 -2.33
N TYR A 116 4.92 7.98 -2.09
CA TYR A 116 4.52 6.71 -1.49
C TYR A 116 4.86 5.52 -2.40
N LEU A 117 4.54 5.59 -3.69
CA LEU A 117 4.90 4.57 -4.69
C LEU A 117 6.40 4.34 -4.75
N LYS A 118 7.20 5.41 -4.75
CA LYS A 118 8.66 5.33 -4.70
C LYS A 118 9.13 4.56 -3.46
N LEU A 119 8.60 4.88 -2.29
CA LEU A 119 8.99 4.26 -1.02
C LEU A 119 8.63 2.77 -0.98
N ILE A 120 7.36 2.42 -1.25
CA ILE A 120 6.90 1.04 -1.19
C ILE A 120 7.56 0.14 -2.25
N LEU A 121 7.68 0.59 -3.50
CA LEU A 121 8.28 -0.21 -4.56
C LEU A 121 9.78 -0.40 -4.34
N THR A 122 10.46 0.58 -3.74
CA THR A 122 11.87 0.42 -3.33
C THR A 122 12.01 -0.64 -2.23
N GLY A 123 11.13 -0.61 -1.21
CA GLY A 123 11.10 -1.64 -0.18
C GLY A 123 10.83 -3.04 -0.77
N LEU A 124 9.83 -3.17 -1.65
CA LEU A 124 9.51 -4.43 -2.30
C LEU A 124 10.67 -4.97 -3.15
N ALA A 125 11.40 -4.09 -3.84
CA ALA A 125 12.56 -4.47 -4.66
C ALA A 125 13.77 -4.98 -3.82
N ARG A 126 13.82 -4.67 -2.53
CA ARG A 126 14.86 -5.16 -1.59
C ARG A 126 14.52 -6.50 -0.94
N LEU A 127 13.27 -6.95 -1.07
CA LEU A 127 12.86 -8.26 -0.54
C LEU A 127 13.51 -9.40 -1.33
N PRO A 128 13.83 -10.53 -0.68
CA PRO A 128 14.35 -11.69 -1.38
C PRO A 128 13.34 -12.19 -2.41
N THR A 129 13.80 -12.40 -3.63
CA THR A 129 12.99 -13.01 -4.69
C THR A 129 12.95 -14.51 -4.48
N ASN A 130 11.74 -15.06 -4.29
CA ASN A 130 11.52 -16.49 -4.18
C ASN A 130 10.52 -16.95 -5.24
N GLN A 131 10.85 -18.03 -5.96
CA GLN A 131 9.95 -18.61 -6.96
C GLN A 131 9.05 -19.66 -6.31
N HIS A 132 7.78 -19.31 -6.11
CA HIS A 132 6.77 -20.21 -5.57
C HIS A 132 5.47 -20.10 -6.37
N ARG A 133 4.71 -21.19 -6.42
CA ARG A 133 3.33 -21.15 -6.92
C ARG A 133 2.46 -20.46 -5.88
N VAL A 134 1.80 -19.38 -6.29
CA VAL A 134 0.83 -18.64 -5.47
C VAL A 134 -0.55 -18.71 -6.12
N TYR A 135 -1.59 -18.52 -5.32
CA TYR A 135 -2.98 -18.54 -5.75
C TYR A 135 -3.65 -17.21 -5.35
N ARG A 136 -4.52 -16.70 -6.23
CA ARG A 136 -5.36 -15.54 -5.96
C ARG A 136 -6.82 -15.96 -6.18
N GLY A 137 -7.63 -15.90 -5.13
CA GLY A 137 -9.09 -16.03 -5.27
C GLY A 137 -9.64 -14.78 -5.95
N VAL A 138 -10.49 -14.97 -6.93
CA VAL A 138 -11.27 -13.96 -7.67
C VAL A 138 -12.68 -14.52 -7.79
N THR A 139 -13.72 -13.68 -7.80
CA THR A 139 -15.12 -14.14 -7.71
C THR A 139 -16.03 -13.69 -8.84
#